data_AF-A0A3N6GVA9-F1
#
_entry.id   AF-A0A3N6GVA9-F1
#
_cell.length_a   1.000
_cell.length_b   1.000
_cell.length_c   1.000
_cell.angle_alpha   90.00
_cell.angle_beta   90.00
_cell.angle_gamma   90.00
#
_symmetry.space_group_name_H-M   'P 1'
#
loop_
_entity.id
_entity.type
_entity.pdbx_description
1 polymer ?
#
loop_
_entity_poly.entity_id
_entity_poly.type
_entity_poly.pdbx_seq_one_letter_code
_entity_poly.pdbx_strand_id
1 'polypeptide(L)'
;MRLVMSGDYAAIVTSVDTGLLVVGAVQAHSTINVVRDRVRAVNERHASAVRVIADRLRAGEEPTNGELFRARNLARRATGDLERRFERPVIMAIAWAWSTITLVISVIATLWWVASKGDGPAPMLVAFTLSATAFAASALLAETALRFIWALAEAGDDLEREQAQREEAAVDMDPELYHQVRRRLDGTGQDL
;
A
#
# COMPACT_ATOMS: atom_id res chain seq x y z
N MET A 1 -24.13 -29.22 13.54
CA MET A 1 -24.92 -28.73 12.39
C MET A 1 -24.40 -29.40 11.13
N ARG A 2 -25.26 -30.08 10.36
CA ARG A 2 -24.86 -30.71 9.09
C ARG A 2 -25.20 -29.71 7.98
N LEU A 3 -24.19 -29.01 7.46
CA LEU A 3 -24.36 -28.07 6.36
C LEU A 3 -24.61 -28.84 5.07
N VAL A 4 -25.66 -28.48 4.34
CA VAL A 4 -26.04 -29.11 3.07
C VAL A 4 -26.17 -28.03 2.01
N MET A 5 -25.70 -28.32 0.79
CA MET A 5 -25.79 -27.40 -0.33
C MET A 5 -27.27 -27.24 -0.72
N SER A 6 -27.79 -26.02 -0.67
CA SER A 6 -29.13 -25.68 -1.14
C SER A 6 -29.04 -24.64 -2.26
N GLY A 7 -30.10 -24.50 -3.05
CA GLY A 7 -30.18 -23.46 -4.09
C GLY A 7 -30.01 -22.05 -3.51
N ASP A 8 -30.66 -21.77 -2.38
CA ASP A 8 -30.55 -20.48 -1.69
C ASP A 8 -29.13 -20.21 -1.20
N TYR A 9 -28.47 -21.22 -0.64
CA TYR A 9 -27.08 -21.11 -0.21
C TYR A 9 -26.14 -20.87 -1.39
N ALA A 10 -26.31 -21.60 -2.49
CA ALA A 10 -25.51 -21.44 -3.70
C ALA A 10 -25.64 -20.02 -4.28
N ALA A 11 -26.85 -19.46 -4.31
CA ALA A 11 -27.10 -18.09 -4.73
C ALA A 11 -26.42 -17.07 -3.80
N ILE A 12 -26.55 -17.23 -2.48
CA ILE A 12 -25.90 -16.35 -1.50
C ILE A 12 -24.39 -16.39 -1.66
N VAL A 13 -23.77 -17.58 -1.63
CA VAL A 13 -22.31 -17.71 -1.75
C VAL A 13 -21.80 -17.11 -3.06
N THR A 14 -22.47 -17.39 -4.18
CA THR A 14 -22.04 -16.85 -5.49
C THR A 14 -22.10 -15.32 -5.50
N SER A 15 -23.15 -14.73 -4.91
CA SER A 15 -23.28 -13.27 -4.81
C SER A 15 -22.19 -12.65 -3.92
N VAL A 16 -21.92 -13.27 -2.77
CA VAL A 16 -20.90 -12.82 -1.82
C VAL A 16 -19.51 -12.96 -2.43
N ASP A 17 -19.17 -14.12 -3.00
CA ASP A 17 -17.88 -14.37 -3.64
C ASP A 17 -17.65 -13.40 -4.81
N THR A 18 -18.68 -13.12 -5.61
CA THR A 18 -18.59 -12.11 -6.68
C THR A 18 -18.34 -10.71 -6.12
N GLY A 19 -19.03 -10.33 -5.03
CA GLY A 19 -18.79 -9.06 -4.35
C GLY A 19 -17.36 -8.94 -3.81
N LEU A 20 -16.83 -10.00 -3.19
CA LEU A 20 -15.45 -10.06 -2.70
C LEU A 20 -14.44 -9.91 -3.83
N LEU A 21 -14.67 -10.56 -4.97
CA LEU A 21 -13.83 -10.41 -6.17
C LEU A 21 -13.80 -8.96 -6.67
N VAL A 22 -14.96 -8.28 -6.72
CA VAL A 22 -15.04 -6.87 -7.14
C VAL A 22 -14.29 -5.96 -6.16
N VAL A 23 -14.57 -6.10 -4.87
CA VAL A 23 -13.92 -5.28 -3.82
C VAL A 23 -12.41 -5.46 -3.87
N GLY A 24 -11.94 -6.70 -3.96
CA GLY A 24 -10.51 -6.95 -3.99
C GLY A 24 -9.84 -6.59 -5.32
N ALA A 25 -10.55 -6.59 -6.45
CA ALA A 25 -10.04 -6.00 -7.69
C ALA A 25 -9.78 -4.48 -7.54
N VAL A 26 -10.70 -3.76 -6.88
CA VAL A 26 -10.52 -2.34 -6.56
C VAL A 26 -9.33 -2.13 -5.62
N GLN A 27 -9.22 -2.94 -4.56
CA GLN A 27 -8.09 -2.88 -3.64
C GLN A 27 -6.76 -3.16 -4.34
N ALA A 28 -6.68 -4.20 -5.17
CA ALA A 28 -5.49 -4.55 -5.93
C ALA A 28 -5.06 -3.42 -6.88
N HIS A 29 -6.02 -2.78 -7.57
CA HIS A 29 -5.74 -1.64 -8.44
C HIS A 29 -5.11 -0.47 -7.67
N SER A 30 -5.66 -0.15 -6.50
CA SER A 30 -5.09 0.86 -5.61
C SER A 30 -3.67 0.50 -5.14
N THR A 31 -3.42 -0.74 -4.72
CA THR A 31 -2.08 -1.19 -4.30
C THR A 31 -1.06 -1.11 -5.43
N ILE A 32 -1.43 -1.54 -6.64
CA ILE A 32 -0.55 -1.49 -7.81
C ILE A 32 -0.14 -0.05 -8.13
N ASN A 33 -1.06 0.91 -8.04
CA ASN A 33 -0.71 2.32 -8.30
C ASN A 33 0.27 2.85 -7.25
N VAL A 34 0.05 2.57 -5.96
CA VAL A 34 0.98 2.96 -4.88
C VAL A 34 2.36 2.34 -5.09
N VAL A 35 2.41 1.05 -5.43
CA VAL A 35 3.66 0.35 -5.72
C VAL A 35 4.37 0.98 -6.93
N ARG A 36 3.63 1.26 -8.01
CA ARG A 36 4.17 1.88 -9.23
C ARG A 36 4.73 3.27 -8.96
N ASP A 37 4.05 4.09 -8.18
CA ASP A 37 4.49 5.44 -7.81
C ASP A 37 5.75 5.38 -6.95
N ARG A 38 5.85 4.41 -6.03
CA ARG A 38 7.06 4.19 -5.22
C ARG A 38 8.26 3.75 -6.09
N VAL A 39 8.05 2.82 -7.03
CA VAL A 39 9.10 2.42 -7.98
C VAL A 39 9.55 3.59 -8.83
N ARG A 40 8.59 4.39 -9.31
CA ARG A 40 8.88 5.58 -10.12
C ARG A 40 9.69 6.59 -9.34
N ALA A 41 9.29 6.92 -8.11
CA ALA A 41 10.02 7.85 -7.25
C ALA A 41 11.46 7.40 -6.98
N VAL A 42 11.68 6.10 -6.80
CA VAL A 42 13.02 5.55 -6.60
C VAL A 42 13.84 5.60 -7.89
N ASN A 43 13.25 5.24 -9.03
CA ASN A 43 13.90 5.35 -10.33
C ASN A 43 14.27 6.81 -10.65
N GLU A 44 13.42 7.77 -10.31
CA GLU A 44 13.70 9.20 -10.49
C GLU A 44 14.88 9.67 -9.61
N ARG A 45 14.96 9.21 -8.35
CA ARG A 45 16.11 9.48 -7.45
C ARG A 45 17.41 8.84 -7.97
N HIS A 46 17.34 7.65 -8.54
CA HIS A 46 18.49 7.02 -9.20
C HIS A 46 18.90 7.78 -10.46
N ALA A 47 17.93 8.15 -11.30
CA ALA A 47 18.20 8.88 -12.54
C ALA A 47 18.79 10.26 -12.28
N SER A 48 18.35 10.96 -11.23
CA SER A 48 18.94 12.26 -10.85
C SER A 48 20.38 12.10 -10.34
N ALA A 49 20.66 11.10 -9.51
CA ALA A 49 22.02 10.82 -9.04
C ALA A 49 22.97 10.44 -10.19
N VAL A 50 22.50 9.66 -11.17
CA VAL A 50 23.27 9.29 -12.36
C VAL A 50 23.45 10.47 -13.31
N ARG A 51 22.45 11.35 -13.45
CA ARG A 51 22.56 12.57 -14.27
C ARG A 51 23.67 13.49 -13.79
N VAL A 52 23.78 13.72 -12.48
CA VAL A 52 24.84 14.56 -11.91
C VAL A 52 26.24 14.03 -12.28
N ILE A 53 26.43 12.70 -12.26
CA ILE A 53 27.69 12.06 -12.66
C ILE A 53 27.89 12.15 -14.19
N ALA A 54 26.84 11.92 -14.97
CA ALA A 54 26.89 11.96 -16.44
C ALA A 54 27.18 13.37 -16.98
N ASP A 55 26.63 14.41 -16.35
CA ASP A 55 26.83 15.81 -16.75
C ASP A 55 28.27 16.25 -16.47
N ARG A 56 28.90 15.78 -15.38
CA ARG A 56 30.33 15.99 -15.09
C ARG A 56 31.25 15.28 -16.08
N LEU A 57 30.96 14.02 -16.40
CA LEU A 57 31.70 13.28 -17.43
C LEU A 57 31.60 13.95 -18.81
N ARG A 58 30.44 14.53 -19.14
CA ARG A 58 30.26 15.33 -20.36
C ARG A 58 31.01 16.65 -20.35
N ALA A 59 31.20 17.24 -19.17
CA ALA A 59 32.03 18.44 -18.98
C ALA A 59 33.54 18.12 -19.01
N GLY A 60 33.93 16.84 -19.11
CA GLY A 60 35.33 16.41 -19.10
C GLY A 60 35.98 16.41 -17.71
N GLU A 61 35.18 16.56 -16.65
CA GLU A 61 35.65 16.53 -15.27
C GLU A 61 35.58 15.10 -14.71
N GLU A 62 36.64 14.66 -14.01
CA GLU A 62 36.60 13.40 -13.28
C GLU A 62 35.67 13.52 -12.06
N PRO A 63 34.66 12.63 -11.94
CA PRO A 63 33.78 12.63 -10.78
C PRO A 63 34.56 12.29 -9.51
N THR A 64 34.32 13.04 -8.43
CA THR A 64 35.07 12.84 -7.20
C THR A 64 34.67 11.51 -6.53
N ASN A 65 35.63 10.87 -5.85
CA ASN A 65 35.37 9.64 -5.08
C ASN A 65 34.22 9.81 -4.06
N GLY A 66 34.05 11.02 -3.51
CA GLY A 66 32.95 11.36 -2.62
C GLY A 66 31.57 11.28 -3.30
N GLU A 67 31.47 11.70 -4.56
CA GLU A 67 30.22 11.65 -5.34
C GLU A 67 29.88 10.23 -5.79
N LEU A 68 30.87 9.45 -6.22
CA LEU A 68 30.71 8.02 -6.53
C LEU A 68 30.27 7.23 -5.29
N PHE A 69 30.86 7.52 -4.13
CA PHE A 69 30.45 6.91 -2.86
C PHE A 69 29.04 7.32 -2.47
N ARG A 70 28.67 8.60 -2.67
CA ARG A 70 27.32 9.11 -2.38
C ARG A 70 26.26 8.47 -3.28
N ALA A 71 26.53 8.33 -4.58
CA ALA A 71 25.65 7.64 -5.52
C ALA A 71 25.50 6.15 -5.19
N ARG A 72 26.60 5.47 -4.80
CA ARG A 72 26.56 4.07 -4.37
C ARG A 72 25.79 3.87 -3.06
N ASN A 73 25.93 4.78 -2.11
CA ASN A 73 25.17 4.76 -0.85
C ASN A 73 23.70 5.08 -1.06
N LEU A 74 23.37 6.06 -1.91
CA LEU A 74 21.99 6.35 -2.31
C LEU A 74 21.37 5.13 -2.99
N ALA A 75 22.12 4.45 -3.87
CA ALA A 75 21.66 3.25 -4.53
C ALA A 75 21.40 2.11 -3.55
N ARG A 76 22.32 1.85 -2.60
CA ARG A 76 22.16 0.84 -1.55
C ARG A 76 21.02 1.15 -0.59
N ARG A 77 20.86 2.41 -0.19
CA ARG A 77 19.74 2.83 0.67
C ARG A 77 18.43 2.68 -0.07
N ALA A 78 18.35 3.10 -1.33
CA ALA A 78 17.15 2.95 -2.14
C ALA A 78 16.77 1.49 -2.36
N THR A 79 17.73 0.58 -2.59
CA THR A 79 17.44 -0.86 -2.71
C THR A 79 17.02 -1.50 -1.39
N GLY A 80 17.74 -1.24 -0.29
CA GLY A 80 17.39 -1.81 1.02
C GLY A 80 16.07 -1.27 1.59
N ASP A 81 15.75 0.00 1.31
CA ASP A 81 14.47 0.61 1.69
C ASP A 81 13.34 0.11 0.76
N LEU A 82 13.63 -0.20 -0.52
CA LEU A 82 12.70 -0.93 -1.38
C LEU A 82 12.38 -2.30 -0.80
N GLU A 83 13.41 -3.11 -0.52
CA GLU A 83 13.25 -4.52 -0.13
C GLU A 83 12.37 -4.65 1.12
N ARG A 84 12.65 -3.85 2.15
CA ARG A 84 11.84 -3.80 3.38
C ARG A 84 10.43 -3.26 3.16
N ARG A 85 10.24 -2.30 2.26
CA ARG A 85 8.92 -1.73 1.95
C ARG A 85 8.12 -2.59 0.96
N PHE A 86 8.75 -3.53 0.25
CA PHE A 86 8.14 -4.41 -0.75
C PHE A 86 7.75 -5.78 -0.20
N GLU A 87 8.44 -6.33 0.80
CA GLU A 87 8.10 -7.64 1.38
C GLU A 87 6.63 -7.73 1.81
N ARG A 88 6.12 -6.68 2.46
CA ARG A 88 4.73 -6.62 2.97
C ARG A 88 3.66 -6.60 1.86
N PRO A 89 3.73 -5.70 0.85
CA PRO A 89 2.76 -5.71 -0.25
C PRO A 89 2.87 -6.96 -1.14
N VAL A 90 4.05 -7.59 -1.25
CA VAL A 90 4.21 -8.84 -2.02
C VAL A 90 3.48 -10.00 -1.34
N ILE A 91 3.63 -10.17 -0.03
CA ILE A 91 2.90 -11.22 0.72
C ILE A 91 1.39 -11.03 0.58
N MET A 92 0.90 -9.79 0.69
CA MET A 92 -0.52 -9.49 0.49
C MET A 92 -0.98 -9.74 -0.94
N ALA A 93 -0.16 -9.39 -1.94
CA ALA A 93 -0.47 -9.69 -3.34
C ALA A 93 -0.56 -11.19 -3.62
N ILE A 94 0.33 -12.00 -3.03
CA ILE A 94 0.30 -13.47 -3.14
C ILE A 94 -0.94 -14.04 -2.44
N ALA A 95 -1.22 -13.60 -1.22
CA ALA A 95 -2.41 -14.01 -0.48
C ALA A 95 -3.70 -13.66 -1.24
N TRP A 96 -3.73 -12.47 -1.85
CA TRP A 96 -4.84 -12.02 -2.67
C TRP A 96 -4.99 -12.84 -3.95
N ALA A 97 -3.90 -13.09 -4.67
CA ALA A 97 -3.92 -13.93 -5.87
C ALA A 97 -4.44 -15.34 -5.57
N TRP A 98 -3.99 -15.93 -4.45
CA TRP A 98 -4.47 -17.22 -3.98
C TRP A 98 -5.97 -17.20 -3.64
N SER A 99 -6.42 -16.19 -2.90
CA SER A 99 -7.84 -16.04 -2.55
C SER A 99 -8.72 -15.87 -3.78
N THR A 100 -8.27 -15.10 -4.78
CA THR A 100 -8.98 -14.87 -6.05
C THR A 100 -9.16 -16.17 -6.81
N ILE A 101 -8.09 -16.96 -6.96
CA ILE A 101 -8.15 -18.27 -7.61
C ILE A 101 -9.14 -19.18 -6.86
N THR A 102 -9.07 -19.20 -5.54
CA THR A 102 -9.93 -20.05 -4.70
C THR A 102 -11.40 -19.66 -4.81
N LEU A 103 -11.72 -18.35 -4.80
CA LEU A 103 -13.08 -17.84 -5.01
C LEU A 103 -13.61 -18.15 -6.41
N VAL A 104 -12.78 -18.01 -7.45
CA VAL A 104 -13.19 -18.35 -8.82
C VAL A 104 -13.50 -19.86 -8.92
N ILE A 105 -12.67 -20.71 -8.33
CA ILE A 105 -12.92 -22.15 -8.25
C ILE A 105 -14.22 -22.43 -7.47
N SER A 106 -14.45 -21.75 -6.35
CA SER A 106 -15.67 -21.83 -5.53
C SER A 106 -16.93 -21.51 -6.34
N VAL A 107 -16.91 -20.38 -7.07
CA VAL A 107 -18.03 -19.94 -7.93
C VAL A 107 -18.28 -20.94 -9.06
N ILE A 108 -17.22 -21.36 -9.78
CA ILE A 108 -17.36 -22.33 -10.89
C ILE A 108 -17.91 -23.66 -10.38
N ALA A 109 -17.38 -24.18 -9.27
CA ALA A 109 -17.84 -25.44 -8.69
C ALA A 109 -19.30 -25.35 -8.22
N THR A 110 -19.69 -24.21 -7.64
CA THR A 110 -21.07 -23.94 -7.23
C THR A 110 -22.02 -23.87 -8.43
N LEU A 111 -21.65 -23.14 -9.49
CA LEU A 111 -22.43 -23.06 -10.72
C LEU A 111 -22.57 -24.42 -11.41
N TRP A 112 -21.49 -25.20 -11.43
CA TRP A 112 -21.49 -26.54 -12.01
C TRP A 112 -22.43 -27.48 -11.24
N TRP A 113 -22.39 -27.43 -9.91
CA TRP A 113 -23.31 -28.21 -9.07
C TRP A 113 -24.79 -27.80 -9.25
N VAL A 114 -25.07 -26.50 -9.38
CA VAL A 114 -26.43 -26.02 -9.68
C VAL A 114 -26.88 -26.49 -11.07
N ALA A 115 -25.99 -26.43 -12.06
CA ALA A 115 -26.28 -26.84 -13.44
C ALA A 115 -26.50 -28.36 -13.58
N SER A 116 -25.81 -29.18 -12.76
CA SER A 116 -25.98 -30.64 -12.74
C SER A 116 -27.25 -31.13 -12.02
N LYS A 117 -28.23 -30.24 -11.79
CA LYS A 117 -29.49 -30.51 -11.07
C LYS A 117 -29.33 -30.94 -9.60
N GLY A 118 -28.23 -30.56 -8.96
CA GLY A 118 -28.06 -30.72 -7.52
C GLY A 118 -28.11 -32.19 -7.07
N ASP A 119 -27.28 -33.04 -7.68
CA ASP A 119 -27.16 -34.46 -7.34
C ASP A 119 -26.70 -34.63 -5.88
N GLY A 120 -27.68 -34.63 -4.97
CA GLY A 120 -27.52 -34.97 -3.57
C GLY A 120 -26.76 -33.97 -2.68
N PRO A 121 -26.68 -34.27 -1.38
CA PRO A 121 -25.96 -33.44 -0.42
C PRO A 121 -24.46 -33.40 -0.76
N ALA A 122 -23.95 -32.19 -1.03
CA ALA A 122 -22.54 -31.93 -1.32
C ALA A 122 -21.81 -31.24 -0.13
N PRO A 123 -21.61 -31.92 1.01
CA PRO A 123 -21.07 -31.30 2.23
C PRO A 123 -19.63 -30.79 2.05
N MET A 124 -18.83 -31.46 1.21
CA MET A 124 -17.46 -31.03 0.91
C MET A 124 -17.44 -29.71 0.14
N LEU A 125 -18.37 -29.52 -0.81
CA LEU A 125 -18.48 -28.28 -1.58
C LEU A 125 -18.91 -27.11 -0.68
N VAL A 126 -19.84 -27.35 0.25
CA VAL A 126 -20.25 -26.34 1.24
C VAL A 126 -19.10 -25.95 2.15
N ALA A 127 -18.36 -26.93 2.69
CA ALA A 127 -17.22 -26.64 3.54
C ALA A 127 -16.13 -25.86 2.79
N PHE A 128 -15.84 -26.25 1.55
CA PHE A 128 -14.88 -25.57 0.70
C PHE A 128 -15.29 -24.13 0.41
N THR A 129 -16.48 -23.91 -0.14
CA THR A 129 -17.01 -22.59 -0.48
C THR A 129 -17.03 -21.66 0.74
N LEU A 130 -17.56 -22.13 1.87
CA LEU A 130 -17.57 -21.37 3.12
C LEU A 130 -16.16 -21.01 3.61
N SER A 131 -15.21 -21.96 3.53
CA SER A 131 -13.82 -21.70 3.92
C SER A 131 -13.12 -20.72 2.99
N ALA A 132 -13.40 -20.80 1.67
CA ALA A 132 -12.87 -19.90 0.66
C ALA A 132 -13.39 -18.48 0.88
N THR A 133 -14.70 -18.31 1.05
CA THR A 133 -15.34 -17.02 1.35
C THR A 133 -14.79 -16.43 2.65
N ALA A 134 -14.71 -17.23 3.72
CA ALA A 134 -14.21 -16.77 5.02
C ALA A 134 -12.73 -16.33 4.96
N PHE A 135 -11.90 -17.11 4.26
CA PHE A 135 -10.49 -16.78 4.07
C PHE A 135 -10.34 -15.49 3.25
N ALA A 136 -11.05 -15.35 2.14
CA ALA A 136 -10.98 -14.17 1.29
C ALA A 136 -11.49 -12.90 2.02
N ALA A 137 -12.60 -13.00 2.75
CA ALA A 137 -13.10 -11.91 3.57
C ALA A 137 -12.09 -11.50 4.65
N SER A 138 -11.47 -12.47 5.32
CA SER A 138 -10.43 -12.20 6.33
C SER A 138 -9.19 -11.55 5.72
N ALA A 139 -8.77 -11.98 4.52
CA ALA A 139 -7.64 -11.38 3.80
C ALA A 139 -7.92 -9.92 3.44
N LEU A 140 -9.11 -9.59 2.94
CA LEU A 140 -9.52 -8.20 2.64
C LEU A 140 -9.58 -7.33 3.90
N LEU A 141 -10.10 -7.87 5.01
CA LEU A 141 -10.13 -7.15 6.28
C LEU A 141 -8.72 -6.91 6.84
N ALA A 142 -7.85 -7.92 6.77
CA ALA A 142 -6.46 -7.79 7.19
C ALA A 142 -5.71 -6.75 6.35
N GLU A 143 -5.88 -6.77 5.03
CA GLU A 143 -5.30 -5.76 4.14
C GLU A 143 -5.80 -4.36 4.48
N THR A 144 -7.11 -4.20 4.69
CA THR A 144 -7.71 -2.91 5.05
C THR A 144 -7.16 -2.40 6.39
N ALA A 145 -7.09 -3.25 7.40
CA ALA A 145 -6.54 -2.91 8.71
C ALA A 145 -5.06 -2.49 8.61
N LEU A 146 -4.26 -3.23 7.84
CA LEU A 146 -2.85 -2.91 7.63
C LEU A 146 -2.67 -1.57 6.91
N ARG A 147 -3.45 -1.29 5.87
CA ARG A 147 -3.44 0.02 5.19
C ARG A 147 -3.75 1.15 6.16
N PHE A 148 -4.71 0.96 7.05
CA PHE A 148 -5.08 1.97 8.05
C PHE A 148 -3.96 2.20 9.06
N ILE A 149 -3.35 1.12 9.57
CA ILE A 149 -2.20 1.20 10.48
C ILE A 149 -1.02 1.92 9.80
N TRP A 150 -0.76 1.65 8.53
CA TRP A 150 0.32 2.30 7.79
C TRP A 150 0.04 3.77 7.50
N ALA A 151 -1.20 4.12 7.14
CA ALA A 151 -1.59 5.51 6.96
C ALA A 151 -1.43 6.32 8.26
N LEU A 152 -1.77 5.72 9.41
CA LEU A 152 -1.56 6.35 10.72
C LEU A 152 -0.07 6.52 11.05
N ALA A 153 0.76 5.52 10.74
CA ALA A 153 2.20 5.62 10.95
C ALA A 153 2.84 6.69 10.05
N GLU A 154 2.47 6.76 8.77
CA GLU A 154 2.94 7.80 7.85
C GLU A 154 2.49 9.20 8.31
N ALA A 155 1.26 9.36 8.81
CA ALA A 155 0.78 10.63 9.35
C ALA A 155 1.55 11.08 10.61
N GLY A 156 1.94 10.14 11.47
CA GLY A 156 2.77 10.43 12.64
C GLY A 156 4.17 10.90 12.25
N ASP A 157 4.81 10.19 11.34
CA ASP A 157 6.12 10.55 10.77
C ASP A 157 6.12 11.95 10.13
N ASP A 158 5.05 12.31 9.42
CA ASP A 158 4.94 13.61 8.75
C ASP A 158 4.75 14.75 9.76
N LEU A 159 4.01 14.52 10.85
CA LEU A 159 3.88 15.48 11.94
C LEU A 159 5.22 15.71 12.65
N GLU A 160 5.99 14.66 12.91
CA GLU A 160 7.32 14.78 13.51
C GLU A 160 8.29 15.57 12.60
N ARG A 161 8.24 15.31 11.28
CA ARG A 161 9.05 16.08 10.31
C ARG A 161 8.64 17.55 10.25
N GLU A 162 7.34 17.83 10.28
CA GLU A 162 6.84 19.21 10.26
C GLU A 162 7.25 19.96 11.54
N GLN A 163 7.22 19.29 12.69
CA GLN A 163 7.71 19.84 13.95
C GLN A 163 9.21 20.11 13.90
N ALA A 164 10.02 19.14 13.44
CA ALA A 164 11.46 19.32 13.30
C ALA A 164 11.82 20.47 12.35
N GLN A 165 11.09 20.61 11.22
CA GLN A 165 11.28 21.74 10.30
C GLN A 165 10.88 23.09 10.92
N ARG A 166 9.81 23.13 11.73
CA ARG A 166 9.43 24.34 12.46
C ARG A 166 10.46 24.71 13.52
N GLU A 167 11.04 23.73 14.19
CA GLU A 167 12.12 23.95 15.17
C GLU A 167 13.40 24.45 14.49
N GLU A 168 13.83 23.84 13.39
CA GLU A 168 14.96 24.35 12.59
C GLU A 168 14.71 25.77 12.08
N ALA A 169 13.53 26.04 11.52
CA ALA A 169 13.16 27.39 11.07
C ALA A 169 13.08 28.41 12.21
N ALA A 170 12.74 27.97 13.44
CA ALA A 170 12.74 28.82 14.62
C ALA A 170 14.15 29.10 15.17
N VAL A 171 15.10 28.17 14.98
CA VAL A 171 16.51 28.33 15.36
C VAL A 171 17.26 29.22 14.36
N ASP A 172 16.92 29.14 13.07
CA ASP A 172 17.54 29.94 12.00
C ASP A 172 16.88 31.33 11.83
N MET A 173 15.77 31.60 12.52
CA MET A 173 15.17 32.93 12.61
C MET A 173 15.96 33.80 13.59
N ASP A 174 16.44 34.94 13.10
CA ASP A 174 16.99 36.01 13.92
C ASP A 174 16.01 36.35 15.07
N PRO A 175 16.41 36.28 16.35
CA PRO A 175 15.52 36.48 17.50
C PRO A 175 14.75 37.80 17.47
N GLU A 176 15.27 38.85 16.82
CA GLU A 176 14.53 40.10 16.60
C GLU A 176 13.34 39.94 15.66
N LEU A 177 13.47 39.11 14.62
CA LEU A 177 12.43 38.84 13.62
C LEU A 177 11.30 37.99 14.22
N TYR A 178 11.64 37.00 15.05
CA TYR A 178 10.66 36.22 15.81
C TYR A 178 9.81 37.10 16.74
N HIS A 179 10.45 38.02 17.48
CA HIS A 179 9.73 38.96 18.35
C HIS A 179 8.85 39.96 17.59
N GLN A 180 9.25 40.39 16.38
CA GLN A 180 8.42 41.26 15.53
C GLN A 180 7.20 40.54 14.95
N VAL A 181 7.35 39.30 14.49
CA VAL A 181 6.24 38.49 13.96
C VAL A 181 5.24 38.17 15.08
N ARG A 182 5.73 37.82 16.27
CA ARG A 182 4.88 37.54 17.43
C ARG A 182 4.12 38.78 17.90
N ARG A 183 4.76 39.95 17.95
CA ARG A 183 4.06 41.23 18.24
C ARG A 183 3.00 41.58 17.20
N ARG A 184 3.21 41.26 15.92
CA ARG A 184 2.17 41.48 14.89
C ARG A 184 0.99 40.53 15.10
N LEU A 185 1.23 39.25 15.35
CA LEU A 185 0.15 38.29 15.60
C LEU A 185 -0.66 38.64 16.86
N ASP A 186 0.02 39.03 17.95
CA ASP A 186 -0.65 39.43 19.20
C ASP A 186 -1.35 40.80 19.08
N GLY A 187 -0.83 41.71 18.24
CA GLY A 187 -1.43 43.02 17.99
C GLY A 187 -2.62 43.01 17.02
N THR A 188 -2.72 42.02 16.14
CA THR A 188 -3.86 41.90 15.20
C THR A 188 -5.09 41.23 15.84
N GLY A 189 -4.93 40.64 17.03
CA GLY A 189 -6.01 40.02 17.81
C GLY A 189 -6.80 40.97 18.70
N GLN A 190 -6.47 42.27 18.75
CA GLN A 190 -7.16 43.28 19.57
C GLN A 190 -8.14 44.17 18.79
N ASP A 191 -8.21 44.04 17.46
CA ASP A 191 -9.12 44.82 16.59
C ASP A 191 -10.21 43.96 15.91
N LEU A 192 -10.62 42.86 16.54
CA LEU A 192 -11.85 42.11 16.24
C LEU A 192 -12.70 41.98 17.52
#